data_AF-A0A812KVC4-F1
#
_entry.id   AF-A0A812KVC4-F1
#
_cell.length_a   1.000
_cell.length_b   1.000
_cell.length_c   1.000
_cell.angle_alpha   90.00
_cell.angle_beta   90.00
_cell.angle_gamma   90.00
#
_symmetry.space_group_name_H-M   'P 1'
#
loop_
_entity.id
_entity.type
_entity.pdbx_description
1 polymer ?
#
loop_
_entity_poly.entity_id
_entity_poly.type
_entity_poly.pdbx_seq_one_letter_code
_entity_poly.pdbx_strand_id
1 'polypeptide(L)'
;MDLQLVLLPFGYASSTQATELVNMASSGRDSEVEELLHERLDPDITYSRGETALFAASRKGRASTVKLLLEAKASTDKVSERNRLGTALNVACFAGHAGVTQLLLEARAEVEKVPGHGELPLNLACFKGSAEVVRHLLGAKADKDACGQQGFTPLLEACSRGNVSVVRLLLESRANVDKVCCSDDVSYGETPLYVAARSGYIEVVRLLLQAGADTEKICGMQGVTAVDMARRKSRMQTWFLLLEASARQNQLAGSCLKLMRSFLSTLLSGWRAKRL
;
A
#
# COMPACT_ATOMS: atom_id res chain seq x y z
N MET A 1 -10.20 -5.57 52.34
CA MET A 1 -11.17 -6.46 51.68
C MET A 1 -10.67 -6.64 50.25
N ASP A 2 -9.84 -7.66 50.07
CA ASP A 2 -9.32 -8.08 48.76
C ASP A 2 -10.48 -8.61 47.92
N LEU A 3 -10.84 -7.88 46.87
CA LEU A 3 -11.73 -8.36 45.83
C LEU A 3 -10.91 -9.27 44.91
N GLN A 4 -10.90 -10.57 45.22
CA GLN A 4 -10.52 -11.60 44.26
C GLN A 4 -11.45 -11.49 43.04
N LEU A 5 -10.93 -10.97 41.93
CA LEU A 5 -11.53 -11.15 40.61
C LEU A 5 -11.50 -12.64 40.30
N VAL A 6 -12.61 -13.32 40.57
CA VAL A 6 -12.85 -14.67 40.09
C VAL A 6 -13.09 -14.56 38.58
N LEU A 7 -12.04 -14.86 37.80
CA LEU A 7 -12.13 -15.14 36.37
C LEU A 7 -13.00 -16.39 36.19
N LEU A 8 -14.32 -16.22 36.13
CA LEU A 8 -15.20 -17.27 35.64
C LEU A 8 -15.06 -17.33 34.11
N PRO A 9 -14.85 -18.52 33.52
CA PRO A 9 -14.67 -18.67 32.08
C PRO A 9 -15.92 -18.18 31.33
N PHE A 10 -15.70 -17.47 30.21
CA PHE A 10 -16.75 -17.14 29.25
C PHE A 10 -17.60 -18.39 28.99
N GLY A 11 -18.92 -18.28 29.12
CA GLY A 11 -19.82 -19.38 28.78
C GLY A 11 -19.53 -19.86 27.36
N TYR A 12 -19.55 -21.17 27.12
CA TYR A 12 -19.29 -21.78 25.82
C TYR A 12 -20.18 -21.13 24.75
N ALA A 13 -19.67 -20.10 24.09
CA ALA A 13 -20.39 -19.42 23.04
C ALA A 13 -20.55 -20.40 21.88
N SER A 14 -21.78 -20.58 21.41
CA SER A 14 -22.04 -21.55 20.34
C SER A 14 -21.42 -21.05 19.04
N SER A 15 -20.97 -21.98 18.18
CA SER A 15 -20.50 -21.63 16.83
C SER A 15 -21.51 -20.77 16.03
N THR A 16 -22.79 -20.87 16.38
CA THR A 16 -23.87 -20.04 15.83
C THR A 16 -23.74 -18.58 16.26
N GLN A 17 -23.47 -18.29 17.55
CA GLN A 17 -23.28 -16.91 18.04
C GLN A 17 -22.05 -16.24 17.40
N ALA A 18 -20.96 -16.99 17.21
CA ALA A 18 -19.79 -16.52 16.46
C ALA A 18 -20.14 -16.13 15.02
N THR A 19 -20.93 -16.99 14.36
CA THR A 19 -21.39 -16.78 12.98
C THR A 19 -22.28 -15.55 12.88
N GLU A 20 -23.21 -15.41 13.82
CA GLU A 20 -24.14 -14.29 13.86
C GLU A 20 -23.38 -12.98 14.05
N LEU A 21 -22.50 -12.89 15.05
CA LEU A 21 -21.73 -11.68 15.35
C LEU A 21 -20.91 -11.25 14.14
N VAL A 22 -20.20 -12.18 13.48
CA VAL A 22 -19.42 -11.88 12.27
C VAL A 22 -20.32 -11.40 11.11
N ASN A 23 -21.49 -12.00 10.92
CA ASN A 23 -22.43 -11.59 9.88
C ASN A 23 -23.05 -10.21 10.15
N MET A 24 -23.41 -9.92 11.40
CA MET A 24 -23.87 -8.60 11.85
C MET A 24 -22.78 -7.54 11.64
N ALA A 25 -21.55 -7.84 12.08
CA ALA A 25 -20.42 -6.94 11.97
C ALA A 25 -20.04 -6.66 10.50
N SER A 26 -20.11 -7.67 9.63
CA SER A 26 -19.94 -7.52 8.18
C SER A 26 -21.03 -6.64 7.55
N SER A 27 -22.27 -6.80 8.01
CA SER A 27 -23.44 -6.08 7.48
C SER A 27 -23.55 -4.65 8.01
N GLY A 28 -22.93 -4.34 9.15
CA GLY A 28 -23.02 -3.04 9.82
C GLY A 28 -24.28 -2.89 10.67
N ARG A 29 -24.77 -3.99 11.26
CA ARG A 29 -25.95 -3.98 12.14
C ARG A 29 -25.54 -3.59 13.56
N ASP A 30 -25.17 -2.31 13.73
CA ASP A 30 -24.53 -1.77 14.93
C ASP A 30 -25.31 -2.08 16.23
N SER A 31 -26.63 -1.89 16.24
CA SER A 31 -27.46 -2.14 17.42
C SER A 31 -27.50 -3.60 17.84
N GLU A 32 -27.57 -4.53 16.88
CA GLU A 32 -27.58 -5.97 17.20
C GLU A 32 -26.19 -6.45 17.67
N VAL A 33 -25.11 -5.86 17.13
CA VAL A 33 -23.75 -6.11 17.61
C VAL A 33 -23.60 -5.63 19.05
N GLU A 34 -24.08 -4.44 19.37
CA GLU A 34 -24.04 -3.88 20.72
C GLU A 34 -24.81 -4.75 21.73
N GLU A 35 -26.02 -5.19 21.36
CA GLU A 35 -26.85 -6.08 22.18
C GLU A 35 -26.12 -7.39 22.54
N LEU A 36 -25.52 -8.06 21.54
CA LEU A 36 -24.81 -9.31 21.78
C LEU A 36 -23.51 -9.14 22.57
N LEU A 37 -22.83 -8.01 22.44
CA LEU A 37 -21.65 -7.70 23.26
C LEU A 37 -22.05 -7.45 24.72
N HIS A 38 -23.24 -6.90 24.98
CA HIS A 38 -23.78 -6.75 26.34
C HIS A 38 -24.13 -8.08 27.00
N GLU A 39 -24.45 -9.13 26.23
CA GLU A 39 -24.69 -10.49 26.73
C GLU A 39 -23.40 -11.22 27.19
N ARG A 40 -22.26 -10.51 27.30
CA ARG A 40 -20.93 -11.02 27.67
C ARG A 40 -20.34 -12.01 26.66
N LEU A 41 -20.71 -11.87 25.38
CA LEU A 41 -20.05 -12.59 24.30
C LEU A 41 -18.59 -12.12 24.17
N ASP A 42 -17.66 -13.05 24.00
CA ASP A 42 -16.26 -12.72 23.70
C ASP A 42 -16.19 -12.02 22.33
N PRO A 43 -15.76 -10.74 22.25
CA PRO A 43 -15.66 -10.02 20.98
C PRO A 43 -14.64 -10.64 20.00
N ASP A 44 -13.69 -11.41 20.52
CA ASP A 44 -12.67 -12.12 19.74
C ASP A 44 -13.11 -13.51 19.29
N ILE A 45 -14.39 -13.85 19.48
CA ILE A 45 -14.93 -15.11 19.00
C ILE A 45 -14.71 -15.24 17.49
N THR A 46 -14.10 -16.36 17.11
CA THR A 46 -13.74 -16.60 15.73
C THR A 46 -14.81 -17.42 15.02
N TYR A 47 -15.26 -16.93 13.87
CA TYR A 47 -16.00 -17.74 12.91
C TYR A 47 -15.03 -18.59 12.07
N SER A 48 -15.56 -19.62 11.40
CA SER A 48 -14.85 -20.60 10.59
C SER A 48 -13.53 -20.06 10.00
N ARG A 49 -12.41 -20.71 10.33
CA ARG A 49 -11.05 -20.38 9.87
C ARG A 49 -10.43 -19.10 10.49
N GLY A 50 -10.88 -18.72 11.68
CA GLY A 50 -10.21 -17.68 12.48
C GLY A 50 -10.58 -16.24 12.11
N GLU A 51 -11.65 -16.00 11.36
CA GLU A 51 -12.13 -14.63 11.09
C GLU A 51 -12.87 -14.08 12.33
N THR A 52 -12.42 -12.96 12.87
CA THR A 52 -13.10 -12.24 13.98
C THR A 52 -14.14 -11.25 13.44
N ALA A 53 -15.07 -10.83 14.30
CA ALA A 53 -16.04 -9.78 13.96
C ALA A 53 -15.34 -8.46 13.54
N LEU A 54 -14.25 -8.11 14.24
CA LEU A 54 -13.43 -6.94 13.93
C LEU A 54 -12.81 -7.03 12.53
N PHE A 55 -12.31 -8.20 12.14
CA PHE A 55 -11.79 -8.44 10.80
C PHE A 55 -12.86 -8.23 9.72
N ALA A 56 -14.05 -8.82 9.91
CA ALA A 56 -15.14 -8.74 8.95
C ALA A 56 -15.69 -7.31 8.79
N ALA A 57 -15.90 -6.59 9.90
CA ALA A 57 -16.31 -5.18 9.90
C ALA A 57 -15.26 -4.30 9.21
N SER A 58 -13.96 -4.54 9.50
CA SER A 58 -12.86 -3.79 8.91
C SER A 58 -12.75 -4.01 7.40
N ARG A 59 -12.94 -5.24 6.93
CA ARG A 59 -12.99 -5.58 5.49
C ARG A 59 -14.11 -4.84 4.76
N LYS A 60 -15.26 -4.67 5.41
CA LYS A 60 -16.45 -4.03 4.83
C LYS A 60 -16.52 -2.52 5.07
N GLY A 61 -15.57 -1.95 5.81
CA GLY A 61 -15.52 -0.50 6.05
C GLY A 61 -16.56 -0.01 7.06
N ARG A 62 -17.04 -0.89 7.96
CA ARG A 62 -18.07 -0.55 8.95
C ARG A 62 -17.45 0.17 10.15
N ALA A 63 -17.18 1.47 10.00
CA ALA A 63 -16.48 2.25 11.02
C ALA A 63 -17.20 2.28 12.38
N SER A 64 -18.53 2.45 12.38
CA SER A 64 -19.35 2.41 13.61
C SER A 64 -19.23 1.06 14.33
N THR A 65 -19.40 -0.03 13.61
CA THR A 65 -19.24 -1.39 14.16
C THR A 65 -17.81 -1.64 14.67
N VAL A 66 -16.79 -1.20 13.93
CA VAL A 66 -15.38 -1.32 14.36
C VAL A 66 -15.18 -0.58 15.67
N LYS A 67 -15.73 0.64 15.82
CA LYS A 67 -15.65 1.41 17.05
C LYS A 67 -16.30 0.66 18.23
N LEU A 68 -17.50 0.13 18.06
CA LEU A 68 -18.19 -0.67 19.08
C LEU A 68 -17.37 -1.89 19.51
N LEU A 69 -16.80 -2.62 18.55
CA LEU A 69 -15.96 -3.79 18.83
C LEU A 69 -14.68 -3.42 19.59
N LEU A 70 -14.05 -2.29 19.25
CA LEU A 70 -12.87 -1.79 19.96
C LEU A 70 -13.20 -1.32 21.38
N GLU A 71 -14.35 -0.67 21.58
CA GLU A 71 -14.86 -0.30 22.91
C GLU A 71 -15.15 -1.54 23.79
N ALA A 72 -15.62 -2.63 23.17
CA ALA A 72 -15.76 -3.94 23.81
C ALA A 72 -14.43 -4.68 24.04
N LYS A 73 -13.29 -4.06 23.73
CA LYS A 73 -11.93 -4.62 23.86
C LYS A 73 -11.62 -5.80 22.92
N ALA A 74 -12.20 -5.81 21.72
CA ALA A 74 -11.76 -6.71 20.66
C ALA A 74 -10.26 -6.53 20.38
N SER A 75 -9.53 -7.64 20.21
CA SER A 75 -8.12 -7.62 19.88
C SER A 75 -7.89 -7.20 18.44
N THR A 76 -7.12 -6.12 18.25
CA THR A 76 -6.71 -5.60 16.94
C THR A 76 -5.76 -6.53 16.20
N ASP A 77 -5.03 -7.35 16.96
CA ASP A 77 -3.85 -8.06 16.48
C ASP A 77 -4.11 -9.57 16.29
N LYS A 78 -5.37 -10.00 16.43
CA LYS A 78 -5.80 -11.36 16.09
C LYS A 78 -5.58 -11.61 14.61
N VAL A 79 -4.90 -12.72 14.32
CA VAL A 79 -4.56 -13.14 12.97
C VAL A 79 -5.55 -14.18 12.47
N SER A 80 -6.17 -13.95 11.32
CA SER A 80 -6.91 -14.99 10.61
C SER A 80 -5.94 -15.98 9.96
N GLU A 81 -6.09 -17.28 10.31
CA GLU A 81 -5.12 -18.34 9.98
C GLU A 81 -4.93 -18.62 8.49
N ARG A 82 -5.88 -18.25 7.61
CA ARG A 82 -5.80 -18.53 6.16
C ARG A 82 -5.77 -17.29 5.27
N ASN A 83 -6.05 -16.11 5.81
CA ASN A 83 -6.06 -14.89 5.01
C ASN A 83 -4.66 -14.26 5.01
N ARG A 84 -4.05 -14.10 3.83
CA ARG A 84 -2.72 -13.47 3.70
C ARG A 84 -2.69 -12.03 4.20
N LEU A 85 -3.84 -11.36 4.30
CA LEU A 85 -3.95 -10.05 4.93
C LEU A 85 -3.89 -10.16 6.46
N GLY A 86 -4.52 -11.20 7.01
CA GLY A 86 -4.53 -11.69 8.40
C GLY A 86 -4.85 -10.74 9.56
N THR A 87 -4.61 -9.43 9.52
CA THR A 87 -5.03 -8.48 10.59
C THR A 87 -6.18 -7.59 10.14
N ALA A 88 -6.92 -7.04 11.10
CA ALA A 88 -7.98 -6.06 10.83
C ALA A 88 -7.41 -4.80 10.13
N LEU A 89 -6.20 -4.37 10.51
CA LEU A 89 -5.52 -3.23 9.90
C LEU A 89 -5.16 -3.51 8.44
N ASN A 90 -4.57 -4.66 8.14
CA ASN A 90 -4.18 -5.03 6.77
C ASN A 90 -5.38 -5.08 5.83
N VAL A 91 -6.50 -5.68 6.27
CA VAL A 91 -7.70 -5.76 5.42
C VAL A 91 -8.35 -4.39 5.22
N ALA A 92 -8.33 -3.51 6.23
CA ALA A 92 -8.80 -2.14 6.10
C ALA A 92 -7.93 -1.34 5.11
N CYS A 93 -6.60 -1.50 5.19
CA CYS A 93 -5.64 -0.82 4.31
C CYS A 93 -5.77 -1.29 2.86
N PHE A 94 -5.88 -2.61 2.64
CA PHE A 94 -6.08 -3.18 1.31
C PHE A 94 -7.43 -2.78 0.70
N ALA A 95 -8.48 -2.72 1.50
CA ALA A 95 -9.80 -2.27 1.05
C ALA A 95 -9.86 -0.74 0.82
N GLY A 96 -8.98 0.02 1.47
CA GLY A 96 -8.87 1.47 1.33
C GLY A 96 -9.76 2.26 2.30
N HIS A 97 -10.19 1.66 3.41
CA HIS A 97 -11.13 2.26 4.36
C HIS A 97 -10.41 3.16 5.36
N ALA A 98 -10.26 4.44 5.04
CA ALA A 98 -9.51 5.41 5.86
C ALA A 98 -10.06 5.54 7.29
N GLY A 99 -11.38 5.70 7.47
CA GLY A 99 -11.99 5.83 8.80
C GLY A 99 -11.77 4.61 9.70
N VAL A 100 -11.86 3.40 9.14
CA VAL A 100 -11.54 2.17 9.87
C VAL A 100 -10.05 2.10 10.20
N THR A 101 -9.18 2.43 9.25
CA THR A 101 -7.73 2.44 9.46
C THR A 101 -7.36 3.37 10.61
N GLN A 102 -7.93 4.58 10.63
CA GLN A 102 -7.70 5.54 11.70
C GLN A 102 -8.13 4.99 13.06
N LEU A 103 -9.34 4.42 13.17
CA LEU A 103 -9.83 3.82 14.42
C LEU A 103 -8.92 2.70 14.94
N LEU A 104 -8.43 1.84 14.04
CA LEU A 104 -7.52 0.75 14.41
C LEU A 104 -6.16 1.27 14.88
N LEU A 105 -5.62 2.31 14.25
CA LEU A 105 -4.37 2.95 14.67
C LEU A 105 -4.52 3.67 16.03
N GLU A 106 -5.65 4.32 16.27
CA GLU A 106 -5.98 4.93 17.57
C GLU A 106 -6.09 3.88 18.68
N ALA A 107 -6.60 2.69 18.35
CA ALA A 107 -6.60 1.52 19.22
C ALA A 107 -5.23 0.81 19.35
N ARG A 108 -4.15 1.41 18.82
CA ARG A 108 -2.78 0.89 18.88
C ARG A 108 -2.56 -0.45 18.17
N ALA A 109 -3.30 -0.71 17.09
CA ALA A 109 -3.02 -1.85 16.23
C ALA A 109 -1.56 -1.83 15.75
N GLU A 110 -0.93 -3.01 15.72
CA GLU A 110 0.48 -3.12 15.34
C GLU A 110 0.68 -2.85 13.82
N VAL A 111 1.37 -1.76 13.50
CA VAL A 111 1.52 -1.22 12.14
C VAL A 111 2.41 -2.07 11.24
N GLU A 112 3.30 -2.88 11.80
CA GLU A 112 4.20 -3.73 11.03
C GLU A 112 3.87 -5.23 11.21
N LYS A 113 2.70 -5.54 11.78
CA LYS A 113 2.30 -6.93 12.00
C LYS A 113 1.91 -7.60 10.69
N VAL A 114 2.78 -8.50 10.23
CA VAL A 114 2.55 -9.30 9.04
C VAL A 114 2.21 -10.74 9.43
N PRO A 115 1.06 -11.28 9.01
CA PRO A 115 0.70 -12.65 9.28
C PRO A 115 1.33 -13.59 8.24
N GLY A 116 2.28 -14.43 8.66
CA GLY A 116 2.94 -15.41 7.78
C GLY A 116 3.52 -14.77 6.52
N HIS A 117 3.05 -15.18 5.35
CA HIS A 117 3.44 -14.64 4.03
C HIS A 117 2.59 -13.43 3.58
N GLY A 118 2.15 -12.60 4.53
CA GLY A 118 1.33 -11.41 4.26
C GLY A 118 2.13 -10.21 3.77
N GLU A 119 1.44 -9.12 3.47
CA GLU A 119 2.07 -7.83 3.10
C GLU A 119 1.92 -6.81 4.23
N LEU A 120 2.83 -5.82 4.25
CA LEU A 120 2.80 -4.71 5.21
C LEU A 120 1.57 -3.82 4.93
N PRO A 121 0.89 -3.25 5.95
CA PRO A 121 -0.30 -2.42 5.70
C PRO A 121 -0.01 -1.23 4.78
N LEU A 122 1.19 -0.63 4.89
CA LEU A 122 1.59 0.48 4.05
C LEU A 122 1.73 0.07 2.58
N ASN A 123 2.30 -1.10 2.29
CA ASN A 123 2.38 -1.66 0.95
C ASN A 123 0.99 -1.89 0.36
N LEU A 124 0.09 -2.50 1.14
CA LEU A 124 -1.29 -2.75 0.74
C LEU A 124 -2.05 -1.44 0.43
N ALA A 125 -1.88 -0.41 1.25
CA ALA A 125 -2.48 0.91 1.03
C ALA A 125 -1.93 1.58 -0.24
N CYS A 126 -0.63 1.46 -0.50
CA CYS A 126 0.03 2.01 -1.68
C CYS A 126 -0.38 1.29 -2.97
N PHE A 127 -0.46 -0.05 -2.91
CA PHE A 127 -1.01 -0.89 -3.98
C PHE A 127 -2.46 -0.49 -4.30
N LYS A 128 -3.27 -0.27 -3.27
CA LYS A 128 -4.67 0.15 -3.43
C LYS A 128 -4.79 1.57 -3.99
N GLY A 129 -3.84 2.45 -3.67
CA GLY A 129 -3.85 3.86 -4.07
C GLY A 129 -4.60 4.79 -3.13
N SER A 130 -4.89 4.34 -1.90
CA SER A 130 -5.67 5.11 -0.93
C SER A 130 -4.79 6.12 -0.19
N ALA A 131 -4.65 7.33 -0.75
CA ALA A 131 -3.80 8.38 -0.18
C ALA A 131 -4.08 8.71 1.29
N GLU A 132 -5.35 8.77 1.71
CA GLU A 132 -5.72 9.02 3.11
C GLU A 132 -5.25 7.90 4.05
N VAL A 133 -5.41 6.64 3.66
CA VAL A 133 -4.88 5.50 4.43
C VAL A 133 -3.36 5.59 4.56
N VAL A 134 -2.66 5.95 3.48
CA VAL A 134 -1.20 6.14 3.50
C VAL A 134 -0.81 7.30 4.43
N ARG A 135 -1.55 8.41 4.46
CA ARG A 135 -1.33 9.51 5.43
C ARG A 135 -1.42 9.00 6.87
N HIS A 136 -2.48 8.25 7.19
CA HIS A 136 -2.67 7.72 8.54
C HIS A 136 -1.52 6.78 8.96
N LEU A 137 -1.11 5.86 8.08
CA LEU A 137 -0.02 4.91 8.37
C LEU A 137 1.33 5.61 8.55
N LEU A 138 1.67 6.60 7.71
CA LEU A 138 2.90 7.38 7.88
C LEU A 138 2.85 8.23 9.15
N GLY A 139 1.68 8.78 9.51
CA GLY A 139 1.46 9.47 10.78
C GLY A 139 1.67 8.55 11.99
N ALA A 140 1.32 7.27 11.85
CA ALA A 140 1.59 6.21 12.82
C ALA A 140 3.03 5.64 12.76
N LYS A 141 3.93 6.29 12.01
CA LYS A 141 5.35 5.92 11.86
C LYS A 141 5.60 4.56 11.20
N ALA A 142 4.73 4.13 10.29
CA ALA A 142 5.01 3.00 9.41
C ALA A 142 6.35 3.19 8.67
N ASP A 143 7.11 2.12 8.49
CA ASP A 143 8.36 2.17 7.73
C ASP A 143 8.06 2.31 6.22
N LYS A 144 8.28 3.54 5.72
CA LYS A 144 8.07 3.92 4.32
C LYS A 144 9.00 3.23 3.32
N ASP A 145 10.08 2.61 3.78
CA ASP A 145 11.08 1.94 2.94
C ASP A 145 11.11 0.42 3.15
N ALA A 146 10.20 -0.12 3.97
CA ALA A 146 10.13 -1.53 4.26
C ALA A 146 9.81 -2.37 3.01
N CYS A 147 10.53 -3.48 2.86
CA CYS A 147 10.29 -4.42 1.78
C CYS A 147 9.14 -5.35 2.19
N GLY A 148 8.09 -5.38 1.38
CA GLY A 148 7.04 -6.39 1.48
C GLY A 148 7.54 -7.79 1.16
N GLN A 149 6.74 -8.82 1.44
CA GLN A 149 7.11 -10.21 1.15
C GLN A 149 7.30 -10.46 -0.36
N GLN A 150 6.54 -9.76 -1.19
CA GLN A 150 6.70 -9.79 -2.64
C GLN A 150 7.96 -9.08 -3.14
N GLY A 151 8.73 -8.44 -2.26
CA GLY A 151 9.95 -7.73 -2.63
C GLY A 151 9.67 -6.37 -3.24
N PHE A 152 8.58 -5.71 -2.85
CA PHE A 152 8.25 -4.34 -3.26
C PHE A 152 8.34 -3.38 -2.08
N THR A 153 8.82 -2.16 -2.31
CA THR A 153 8.66 -1.04 -1.35
C THR A 153 7.29 -0.38 -1.54
N PRO A 154 6.77 0.37 -0.54
CA PRO A 154 5.58 1.20 -0.69
C PRO A 154 5.62 2.11 -1.93
N LEU A 155 6.78 2.74 -2.18
CA LEU A 155 6.95 3.63 -3.33
C LEU A 155 6.91 2.87 -4.66
N LEU A 156 7.51 1.68 -4.71
CA LEU A 156 7.49 0.83 -5.89
C LEU A 156 6.06 0.36 -6.20
N GLU A 157 5.27 -0.01 -5.18
CA GLU A 157 3.85 -0.35 -5.32
C GLU A 157 3.02 0.81 -5.89
N ALA A 158 3.18 2.00 -5.32
CA ALA A 158 2.47 3.19 -5.79
C ALA A 158 2.85 3.54 -7.25
N CYS A 159 4.13 3.39 -7.61
CA CYS A 159 4.63 3.64 -8.96
C CYS A 159 4.15 2.58 -9.96
N SER A 160 4.06 1.31 -9.55
CA SER A 160 3.58 0.21 -10.41
C SER A 160 2.11 0.39 -10.81
N ARG A 161 1.34 1.07 -9.96
CA ARG A 161 -0.08 1.38 -10.16
C ARG A 161 -0.32 2.75 -10.79
N GLY A 162 0.71 3.60 -10.88
CA GLY A 162 0.57 4.96 -11.41
C GLY A 162 -0.15 5.92 -10.44
N ASN A 163 -0.18 5.62 -9.14
CA ASN A 163 -0.92 6.37 -8.13
C ASN A 163 -0.19 7.67 -7.76
N VAL A 164 -0.31 8.70 -8.61
CA VAL A 164 0.41 9.99 -8.50
C VAL A 164 0.29 10.63 -7.10
N SER A 165 -0.91 10.63 -6.51
CA SER A 165 -1.14 11.22 -5.18
C SER A 165 -0.38 10.49 -4.07
N VAL A 166 -0.32 9.16 -4.13
CA VAL A 166 0.42 8.34 -3.16
C VAL A 166 1.93 8.49 -3.36
N VAL A 167 2.39 8.47 -4.62
CA VAL A 167 3.80 8.69 -4.96
C VAL A 167 4.28 10.02 -4.41
N ARG A 168 3.54 11.11 -4.66
CA ARG A 168 3.86 12.44 -4.14
C ARG A 168 4.01 12.41 -2.62
N LEU A 169 3.04 11.84 -1.94
CA LEU A 169 2.99 11.79 -0.48
C LEU A 169 4.16 10.99 0.12
N LEU A 170 4.55 9.86 -0.49
CA LEU A 170 5.70 9.07 -0.05
C LEU A 170 7.03 9.83 -0.25
N LEU A 171 7.17 10.53 -1.39
CA LEU A 171 8.36 11.35 -1.68
C LEU A 171 8.45 12.56 -0.73
N GLU A 172 7.34 13.23 -0.44
CA GLU A 172 7.25 14.30 0.57
C GLU A 172 7.65 13.79 1.96
N SER A 173 7.36 12.52 2.25
CA SER A 173 7.76 11.83 3.47
C SER A 173 9.21 11.32 3.45
N ARG A 174 9.97 11.66 2.40
CA ARG A 174 11.38 11.27 2.17
C ARG A 174 11.59 9.76 2.08
N ALA A 175 10.67 9.02 1.45
CA ALA A 175 10.93 7.65 1.06
C ALA A 175 12.13 7.60 0.08
N ASN A 176 12.93 6.54 0.17
CA ASN A 176 14.10 6.36 -0.67
C ASN A 176 13.67 6.07 -2.12
N VAL A 177 13.91 7.06 -2.99
CA VAL A 177 13.46 7.07 -4.39
C VAL A 177 14.04 5.93 -5.23
N ASP A 178 15.22 5.42 -4.86
CA ASP A 178 15.95 4.37 -5.58
C ASP A 178 16.09 3.08 -4.78
N LYS A 179 15.34 2.93 -3.67
CA LYS A 179 15.30 1.68 -2.91
C LYS A 179 14.74 0.59 -3.79
N VAL A 180 15.49 -0.51 -3.80
CA VAL A 180 15.15 -1.73 -4.50
C VAL A 180 15.03 -2.82 -3.45
N CYS A 181 14.03 -3.67 -3.63
CA CYS A 181 13.82 -4.89 -2.87
C CYS A 181 13.81 -6.06 -3.86
N CYS A 182 14.13 -7.25 -3.36
CA CYS A 182 14.07 -8.48 -4.11
C CYS A 182 13.29 -9.50 -3.27
N SER A 183 12.69 -10.48 -3.93
CA SER A 183 12.11 -11.67 -3.31
C SER A 183 12.54 -12.89 -4.10
N ASP A 184 12.28 -14.09 -3.57
CA ASP A 184 12.57 -15.33 -4.30
C ASP A 184 11.84 -15.39 -5.65
N ASP A 185 10.65 -14.78 -5.74
CA ASP A 185 9.84 -14.66 -6.95
C ASP A 185 10.27 -13.48 -7.86
N VAL A 186 10.83 -12.41 -7.27
CA VAL A 186 11.33 -11.22 -7.99
C VAL A 186 12.84 -11.12 -7.80
N SER A 187 13.56 -11.92 -8.59
CA SER A 187 15.01 -12.06 -8.48
C SER A 187 15.81 -10.85 -8.97
N TYR A 188 15.18 -9.95 -9.73
CA TYR A 188 15.82 -8.74 -10.23
C TYR A 188 15.05 -7.53 -9.75
N GLY A 189 15.57 -6.91 -8.69
CA GLY A 189 14.93 -5.76 -8.10
C GLY A 189 14.79 -4.60 -9.11
N GLU A 190 13.59 -4.04 -9.20
CA GLU A 190 13.23 -2.94 -10.09
C GLU A 190 13.22 -1.62 -9.29
N THR A 191 13.71 -0.52 -9.88
CA THR A 191 13.55 0.81 -9.24
C THR A 191 12.15 1.37 -9.50
N PRO A 192 11.64 2.27 -8.64
CA PRO A 192 10.38 2.98 -8.90
C PRO A 192 10.37 3.69 -10.26
N LEU A 193 11.49 4.30 -10.66
CA LEU A 193 11.64 4.97 -11.95
C LEU A 193 11.52 4.00 -13.11
N TYR A 194 12.16 2.83 -13.02
CA TYR A 194 12.10 1.80 -14.05
C TYR A 194 10.68 1.29 -14.28
N VAL A 195 9.93 1.02 -13.20
CA VAL A 195 8.54 0.53 -13.30
C VAL A 195 7.61 1.61 -13.87
N ALA A 196 7.72 2.85 -13.41
CA ALA A 196 6.95 3.96 -13.94
C ALA A 196 7.27 4.21 -15.43
N ALA A 197 8.53 4.08 -15.83
CA ALA A 197 8.98 4.19 -17.21
C ALA A 197 8.44 3.07 -18.11
N ARG A 198 8.47 1.82 -17.64
CA ARG A 198 7.90 0.64 -18.32
C ARG A 198 6.41 0.82 -18.61
N SER A 199 5.66 1.32 -17.62
CA SER A 199 4.22 1.55 -17.74
C SER A 199 3.87 2.85 -18.48
N GLY A 200 4.80 3.80 -18.58
CA GLY A 200 4.60 5.09 -19.25
C GLY A 200 3.85 6.12 -18.39
N TYR A 201 3.92 6.01 -17.06
CA TYR A 201 3.28 6.95 -16.14
C TYR A 201 4.08 8.25 -16.04
N ILE A 202 3.88 9.15 -17.01
CA ILE A 202 4.68 10.38 -17.19
C ILE A 202 4.74 11.21 -15.91
N GLU A 203 3.62 11.42 -15.21
CA GLU A 203 3.65 12.27 -14.01
C GLU A 203 4.30 11.61 -12.81
N VAL A 204 4.21 10.29 -12.68
CA VAL A 204 5.01 9.56 -11.69
C VAL A 204 6.50 9.71 -12.01
N VAL A 205 6.89 9.54 -13.28
CA VAL A 205 8.28 9.73 -13.71
C VAL A 205 8.77 11.15 -13.41
N ARG A 206 7.97 12.19 -13.67
CA ARG A 206 8.34 13.56 -13.31
C ARG A 206 8.59 13.72 -11.81
N LEU A 207 7.71 13.18 -10.97
CA LEU A 207 7.85 13.26 -9.52
C LEU A 207 9.13 12.55 -9.04
N LEU A 208 9.41 11.35 -9.56
CA LEU A 208 10.62 10.60 -9.21
C LEU A 208 11.89 11.35 -9.64
N LEU A 209 11.91 11.93 -10.85
CA LEU A 209 13.03 12.73 -11.32
C LEU A 209 13.24 14.00 -10.48
N GLN A 210 12.15 14.66 -10.05
CA GLN A 210 12.21 15.81 -9.15
C GLN A 210 12.76 15.42 -7.76
N ALA A 211 12.49 14.19 -7.32
CA ALA A 211 13.03 13.63 -6.09
C ALA A 211 14.46 13.07 -6.24
N GLY A 212 15.08 13.20 -7.42
CA GLY A 212 16.47 12.83 -7.65
C GLY A 212 16.70 11.36 -8.01
N ALA A 213 15.70 10.66 -8.54
CA ALA A 213 15.87 9.29 -9.02
C ALA A 213 17.02 9.17 -10.04
N ASP A 214 17.86 8.15 -9.88
CA ASP A 214 18.95 7.82 -10.79
C ASP A 214 18.42 7.28 -12.12
N THR A 215 18.67 8.00 -13.22
CA THR A 215 18.22 7.59 -14.57
C THR A 215 19.08 6.49 -15.19
N GLU A 216 20.32 6.34 -14.72
CA GLU A 216 21.31 5.40 -15.27
C GLU A 216 21.34 4.08 -14.50
N LYS A 217 20.58 3.97 -13.40
CA LYS A 217 20.50 2.74 -12.61
C LYS A 217 19.97 1.57 -13.45
N ILE A 218 20.86 0.62 -13.68
CA ILE A 218 20.56 -0.63 -14.37
C ILE A 218 19.83 -1.55 -13.39
N CYS A 219 18.62 -1.99 -13.76
CA CYS A 219 17.79 -2.82 -12.88
C CYS A 219 16.79 -3.70 -13.67
N GLY A 220 16.07 -4.55 -12.95
CA GLY A 220 15.13 -5.51 -13.51
C GLY A 220 15.78 -6.64 -14.32
N MET A 221 14.96 -7.62 -14.74
CA MET A 221 15.46 -8.86 -15.36
C MET A 221 16.22 -8.65 -16.68
N GLN A 222 15.96 -7.52 -17.34
CA GLN A 222 16.58 -7.22 -18.62
C GLN A 222 17.96 -6.56 -18.46
N GLY A 223 18.34 -6.16 -17.25
CA GLY A 223 19.59 -5.45 -16.99
C GLY A 223 19.69 -4.18 -17.81
N VAL A 224 18.65 -3.35 -17.80
CA VAL A 224 18.63 -2.09 -18.56
C VAL A 224 18.20 -0.90 -17.71
N THR A 225 18.46 0.31 -18.22
CA THR A 225 18.04 1.56 -17.59
C THR A 225 16.54 1.81 -17.77
N ALA A 226 15.98 2.73 -16.98
CA ALA A 226 14.62 3.21 -17.17
C ALA A 226 14.42 3.86 -18.55
N VAL A 227 15.44 4.55 -19.07
CA VAL A 227 15.44 5.16 -20.42
C VAL A 227 15.25 4.06 -21.47
N ASP A 228 16.08 3.02 -21.44
CA ASP A 228 16.01 1.92 -22.41
C ASP A 228 14.68 1.17 -22.32
N MET A 229 14.17 0.99 -21.10
CA MET A 229 12.88 0.35 -20.88
C MET A 229 11.72 1.14 -21.50
N ALA A 230 11.69 2.47 -21.31
CA ALA A 230 10.68 3.33 -21.93
C ALA A 230 10.74 3.25 -23.47
N ARG A 231 11.94 3.21 -24.05
CA ARG A 231 12.14 3.02 -25.50
C ARG A 231 11.61 1.68 -25.98
N ARG A 232 11.97 0.58 -25.32
CA ARG A 232 11.56 -0.80 -25.65
C ARG A 232 10.04 -0.98 -25.58
N LYS A 233 9.38 -0.30 -24.64
CA LYS A 233 7.92 -0.31 -24.48
C LYS A 233 7.20 0.75 -25.32
N SER A 234 7.90 1.44 -26.22
CA SER A 234 7.37 2.50 -27.08
C SER A 234 6.68 3.64 -26.31
N ARG A 235 7.12 3.90 -25.07
CA ARG A 235 6.65 5.00 -24.22
C ARG A 235 7.36 6.29 -24.61
N MET A 236 7.15 6.75 -25.84
CA MET A 236 7.96 7.81 -26.45
C MET A 236 8.03 9.08 -25.60
N GLN A 237 6.91 9.58 -25.08
CA GLN A 237 6.90 10.78 -24.22
C GLN A 237 7.74 10.60 -22.95
N THR A 238 7.60 9.44 -22.29
CA THR A 238 8.39 9.09 -21.10
C THR A 238 9.87 8.93 -21.44
N TRP A 239 10.18 8.30 -22.58
CA TRP A 239 11.54 8.14 -23.08
C TRP A 239 12.21 9.49 -23.33
N PHE A 240 11.54 10.41 -24.03
CA PHE A 240 12.06 11.77 -24.26
C PHE A 240 12.31 12.51 -22.93
N LEU A 241 11.37 12.42 -21.99
CA LEU A 241 11.52 13.03 -20.66
C LEU A 241 12.75 12.49 -19.91
N LEU A 242 12.93 11.17 -19.91
CA LEU A 242 14.06 10.51 -19.25
C LEU A 242 15.38 10.84 -19.93
N LEU A 243 15.42 10.89 -21.26
CA LEU A 243 16.61 11.25 -22.02
C LEU A 243 17.06 12.68 -21.70
N GLU A 244 16.11 13.62 -21.61
CA GLU A 244 16.41 14.98 -21.18
C GLU A 244 16.92 15.04 -19.74
N ALA A 245 16.39 14.20 -18.85
CA ALA A 245 16.79 14.17 -17.44
C ALA A 245 18.18 13.56 -17.25
N SER A 246 18.46 12.44 -17.93
CA SER A 246 19.78 11.79 -17.98
C SER A 246 20.87 12.76 -18.45
N ALA A 247 20.60 13.51 -19.54
CA ALA A 247 21.55 14.52 -20.03
C ALA A 247 21.85 15.63 -19.00
N ARG A 248 20.88 15.98 -18.14
CA ARG A 248 21.07 16.96 -17.07
C ARG A 248 21.87 16.38 -15.90
N GLN A 249 21.61 15.13 -15.51
CA GLN A 249 22.35 14.46 -14.42
C GLN A 249 23.83 14.26 -14.80
N ASN A 250 24.12 13.94 -16.06
CA ASN A 250 25.48 13.64 -16.54
C ASN A 250 26.28 14.88 -17.02
N GLN A 251 25.85 16.10 -16.68
CA GLN A 251 26.50 17.37 -17.07
C GLN A 251 26.94 17.48 -18.54
N LEU A 252 26.21 16.89 -19.48
CA LEU A 252 26.53 17.06 -20.90
C LEU A 252 26.33 18.53 -21.26
N ALA A 253 27.44 19.23 -21.55
CA ALA A 253 27.54 20.66 -21.76
C ALA A 253 26.35 21.23 -22.54
N GLY A 254 25.80 22.36 -22.09
CA GLY A 254 24.52 22.94 -22.55
C GLY A 254 24.33 23.11 -24.06
N SER A 255 25.41 23.03 -24.85
CA SER A 255 25.39 22.98 -26.31
C SER A 255 24.81 21.67 -26.87
N CYS A 256 25.20 20.51 -26.32
CA CYS A 256 24.65 19.19 -26.70
C CYS A 256 23.17 19.08 -26.34
N LEU A 257 22.78 19.65 -25.19
CA LEU A 257 21.40 19.65 -24.72
C LEU A 257 20.48 20.52 -25.60
N LYS A 258 20.97 21.64 -26.13
CA LYS A 258 20.25 22.46 -27.12
C LYS A 258 20.10 21.76 -28.47
N LEU A 259 21.16 21.10 -28.96
CA LEU A 259 21.14 20.32 -30.19
C LEU A 259 20.23 19.09 -30.08
N MET A 260 20.30 18.35 -28.97
CA MET A 260 19.34 17.29 -28.67
C MET A 260 17.92 17.85 -28.62
N ARG A 261 17.66 18.93 -27.88
CA ARG A 261 16.31 19.52 -27.82
C ARG A 261 15.80 19.96 -29.20
N SER A 262 16.61 20.58 -30.05
CA SER A 262 16.16 20.96 -31.40
C SER A 262 15.89 19.73 -32.25
N PHE A 263 16.78 18.74 -32.23
CA PHE A 263 16.63 17.50 -32.99
C PHE A 263 15.41 16.69 -32.52
N LEU A 264 15.18 16.60 -31.20
CA LEU A 264 14.05 15.92 -30.59
C LEU A 264 12.74 16.69 -30.84
N SER A 265 12.75 18.02 -30.84
CA SER A 265 11.61 18.86 -31.20
C SER A 265 11.19 18.63 -32.66
N THR A 266 12.14 18.57 -33.58
CA THR A 266 11.89 18.28 -35.00
C THR A 266 11.36 16.85 -35.20
N LEU A 267 11.89 15.87 -34.45
CA LEU A 267 11.39 14.50 -34.44
C LEU A 267 9.95 14.42 -33.92
N LEU A 268 9.64 15.12 -32.83
CA LEU A 268 8.29 15.15 -32.24
C LEU A 268 7.27 15.85 -33.14
N SER A 269 7.64 16.96 -33.79
CA SER A 269 6.77 17.62 -34.77
C SER A 269 6.53 16.73 -36.01
N GLY A 270 7.57 16.05 -36.50
CA GLY A 270 7.44 15.10 -37.60
C GLY A 270 6.60 13.86 -37.24
N TRP A 271 6.69 13.37 -36.01
CA TRP A 271 5.92 12.23 -35.54
C TRP A 271 4.43 12.57 -35.34
N ARG A 272 4.11 13.78 -34.84
CA ARG A 272 2.72 14.28 -34.76
C ARG A 272 2.09 14.48 -36.15
N ALA A 273 2.87 14.95 -37.13
CA ALA A 273 2.38 15.18 -38.49
C ALA A 273 2.04 13.90 -39.27
N LYS A 274 2.59 12.74 -38.88
CA LYS A 274 2.32 11.44 -39.54
C LYS A 274 1.14 10.65 -38.93
N ARG A 275 0.43 11.21 -37.94
CA ARG A 275 -0.67 10.56 -37.22
C ARG A 275 -2.03 11.22 -37.41
N LEU A 276 -2.10 12.28 -38.21
CA LEU A 276 -3.32 12.87 -38.79
C LEU A 276 -3.43 12.39 -40.24
#